data_AF-A0A0B2UQH9-F1
#
_entry.id   AF-A0A0B2UQH9-F1
#
_cell.length_a   1.000
_cell.length_b   1.000
_cell.length_c   1.000
_cell.angle_alpha   90.00
_cell.angle_beta   90.00
_cell.angle_gamma   90.00
#
_symmetry.space_group_name_H-M   'P 1'
#
loop_
_entity.id
_entity.type
_entity.pdbx_description
1 polymer ?
#
loop_
_entity_poly.entity_id
_entity_poly.type
_entity_poly.pdbx_seq_one_letter_code
_entity_poly.pdbx_strand_id
1 'polypeptide(L)'
;YYTDSTSAMLVAIVLFALPDQMPDFFCGAKRDRLSPPKRRGALMDWKTIQAQFPWSVVLLLGGGFALATGVKESGLSAVIGDLLAHLGELPTPLLQSIFIVVTMTVTNICSNTVTASIFLPIVSTL
;
A
#
# COMPACT_ATOMS: atom_id res chain seq x y z
N TYR A 1 7.13 3.07 -18.44
CA TYR A 1 6.44 2.87 -17.14
C TYR A 1 7.27 3.24 -15.90
N TYR A 2 8.43 3.90 -16.03
CA TYR A 2 9.28 4.32 -14.89
C TYR A 2 9.09 5.79 -14.47
N THR A 3 8.03 6.47 -14.92
CA THR A 3 7.94 7.94 -14.86
C THR A 3 6.84 8.44 -13.91
N ASP A 4 5.85 7.61 -13.57
CA ASP A 4 4.68 8.05 -12.81
C ASP A 4 4.97 8.15 -11.30
N SER A 5 5.71 7.18 -10.73
CA SER A 5 6.09 7.22 -9.31
C SER A 5 7.17 8.25 -9.01
N THR A 6 8.16 8.41 -9.90
CA THR A 6 9.24 9.39 -9.69
C THR A 6 8.72 10.82 -9.76
N SER A 7 7.80 11.11 -10.68
CA SER A 7 7.15 12.43 -10.76
C SER A 7 6.25 12.69 -9.54
N ALA A 8 5.48 11.70 -9.09
CA ALA A 8 4.66 11.82 -7.88
C ALA A 8 5.50 12.04 -6.60
N MET A 9 6.61 11.32 -6.42
CA MET A 9 7.52 11.54 -5.28
C MET A 9 8.16 12.93 -5.33
N LEU A 10 8.54 13.40 -6.52
CA LEU A 10 9.14 14.72 -6.70
C LEU A 10 8.12 15.83 -6.37
N VAL A 11 6.87 15.70 -6.83
CA VAL A 11 5.78 16.62 -6.50
C VAL A 11 5.45 16.60 -5.01
N ALA A 12 5.42 15.42 -4.37
CA ALA A 12 5.18 15.32 -2.92
C ALA A 12 6.30 15.96 -2.09
N ILE A 13 7.57 15.77 -2.47
CA ILE A 13 8.72 16.42 -1.84
C ILE A 13 8.65 17.94 -2.02
N VAL A 14 8.30 18.41 -3.22
CA VAL A 14 8.12 19.83 -3.53
C VAL A 14 6.96 20.43 -2.72
N LEU A 15 5.84 19.73 -2.55
CA LEU A 15 4.71 20.17 -1.74
C LEU A 15 5.00 20.14 -0.22
N PHE A 16 5.90 19.27 0.24
CA PHE A 16 6.43 19.32 1.61
C PHE A 16 7.44 20.45 1.81
N ALA A 17 8.22 20.76 0.78
CA ALA A 17 9.23 21.82 0.80
C ALA A 17 8.64 23.21 0.56
N LEU A 18 7.47 23.31 -0.10
CA LEU A 18 6.76 24.58 -0.30
C LEU A 18 5.95 24.97 0.95
N PRO A 19 6.25 26.11 1.59
CA PRO A 19 5.47 26.63 2.70
C PRO A 19 4.13 27.24 2.24
N ASP A 20 3.10 27.10 3.06
CA ASP A 20 1.68 27.51 2.86
C ASP A 20 1.43 29.00 2.54
N GLN A 21 2.46 29.85 2.52
CA GLN A 21 2.28 31.26 2.13
C GLN A 21 3.27 31.68 1.04
N MET A 22 2.71 32.28 -0.02
CA MET A 22 3.46 32.94 -1.09
C MET A 22 4.55 33.85 -0.50
N PRO A 23 5.77 33.88 -1.07
CA PRO A 23 6.78 34.83 -0.63
C PRO A 23 6.26 36.26 -0.81
N ASP A 24 6.50 37.13 0.17
CA ASP A 24 6.21 38.58 0.21
C ASP A 24 6.69 39.36 -1.04
N PHE A 25 7.36 38.70 -1.99
CA PHE A 25 7.85 39.26 -3.25
C PHE A 25 6.74 39.43 -4.32
N PHE A 26 5.69 38.59 -4.30
CA PHE A 26 4.65 38.60 -5.34
C PHE A 26 3.43 39.48 -5.02
N CYS A 27 3.24 39.87 -3.76
CA CYS A 27 2.13 40.73 -3.34
C CYS A 27 2.71 41.85 -2.48
N GLY A 28 2.75 43.08 -2.99
CA GLY A 28 3.25 44.27 -2.31
C GLY A 28 2.36 44.74 -1.15
N ALA A 29 1.99 43.84 -0.24
CA ALA A 29 1.10 44.12 0.87
C ALA A 29 1.90 44.64 2.08
N LYS A 30 1.60 45.88 2.47
CA LYS A 30 2.13 46.58 3.65
C LYS A 30 1.81 45.75 4.91
N ARG A 31 2.85 45.30 5.61
CA ARG A 31 2.75 44.42 6.78
C ARG A 31 2.35 45.20 8.03
N ASP A 32 1.08 45.14 8.42
CA ASP A 32 0.59 45.71 9.67
C ASP A 32 1.12 44.92 10.88
N ARG A 33 1.85 45.61 11.76
CA ARG A 33 2.60 45.04 12.90
C ARG A 33 1.75 44.69 14.12
N LEU A 34 0.48 44.29 13.95
CA LEU A 34 -0.42 44.03 15.09
C LEU A 34 -0.99 42.61 15.17
N SER A 35 -0.60 41.71 14.26
CA SER A 35 -1.04 40.31 14.32
C SER A 35 0.09 39.40 14.82
N PRO A 36 -0.18 38.46 15.75
CA PRO A 36 0.81 37.50 16.21
C PRO A 36 1.32 36.65 15.02
N PRO A 37 2.57 36.17 15.04
CA PRO A 37 3.10 35.36 13.96
C PRO A 37 2.26 34.09 13.79
N LYS A 38 1.46 34.04 12.71
CA LYS A 38 0.71 32.85 12.32
C LYS A 38 1.74 31.74 12.07
N ARG A 39 1.65 30.63 12.81
CA ARG A 39 2.56 29.48 12.65
C ARG A 39 2.53 29.06 11.18
N ARG A 40 3.68 29.17 10.50
CA ARG A 40 3.84 28.76 9.10
C ARG A 40 3.75 27.23 9.06
N GLY A 41 2.64 26.69 8.55
CA GLY A 41 2.50 25.27 8.26
C GLY A 41 3.10 24.93 6.90
N ALA A 42 3.55 23.68 6.72
CA ALA A 42 3.77 23.15 5.39
C ALA A 42 2.42 23.03 4.67
N LEU A 43 2.38 23.18 3.34
CA LEU A 43 1.14 23.09 2.55
C LEU A 43 0.47 21.71 2.69
N MET A 44 1.25 20.70 3.07
CA MET A 44 0.80 19.35 3.39
C MET A 44 1.28 18.96 4.80
N ASP A 45 0.37 19.02 5.77
CA ASP A 45 0.64 18.57 7.14
C ASP A 45 0.80 17.04 7.21
N TRP A 46 1.78 16.57 7.98
CA TRP A 46 2.01 15.13 8.23
C TRP A 46 0.74 14.43 8.74
N LYS A 47 -0.05 15.13 9.56
CA LYS A 47 -1.34 14.62 10.06
C LYS A 47 -2.32 14.31 8.94
N THR A 48 -2.35 15.12 7.88
CA THR A 48 -3.24 14.94 6.73
C THR A 48 -2.84 13.71 5.90
N ILE A 49 -1.53 13.52 5.68
CA ILE A 49 -1.02 12.34 4.96
C ILE A 49 -1.27 11.07 5.76
N GLN A 50 -0.98 11.09 7.06
CA GLN A 50 -1.22 9.93 7.91
C GLN A 50 -2.70 9.50 7.87
N ALA A 51 -3.63 10.46 7.82
CA ALA A 51 -5.06 10.18 7.77
C ALA A 51 -5.58 9.75 6.39
N GLN A 52 -5.02 10.28 5.29
CA GLN A 52 -5.53 10.06 3.93
C GLN A 52 -4.79 8.95 3.17
N PHE A 53 -3.59 8.57 3.61
CA PHE A 53 -2.77 7.60 2.90
C PHE A 53 -3.13 6.16 3.30
N PRO A 54 -3.35 5.23 2.34
CA PRO A 54 -3.78 3.86 2.63
C PRO A 54 -2.61 2.98 3.11
N TRP A 55 -2.17 3.17 4.36
CA TRP A 55 -1.06 2.43 4.98
C TRP A 55 -1.24 0.92 4.96
N SER A 56 -2.48 0.44 5.05
CA SER A 56 -2.81 -0.99 4.96
C SER A 56 -2.32 -1.61 3.65
N VAL A 57 -2.40 -0.88 2.53
CA VAL A 57 -1.95 -1.37 1.21
C VAL A 57 -0.43 -1.43 1.17
N VAL A 58 0.25 -0.42 1.73
CA VAL A 58 1.72 -0.41 1.81
C VAL A 58 2.24 -1.55 2.66
N LEU A 59 1.63 -1.78 3.82
CA LEU A 59 2.00 -2.91 4.70
C LEU A 59 1.68 -4.26 4.06
N LEU A 60 0.57 -4.38 3.34
CA LEU A 60 0.20 -5.61 2.61
C LEU A 60 1.22 -5.92 1.50
N LEU A 61 1.59 -4.92 0.69
CA LEU A 61 2.60 -5.06 -0.36
C LEU A 61 3.98 -5.39 0.24
N GLY A 62 4.40 -4.65 1.28
CA GLY A 62 5.66 -4.88 1.97
C GLY A 62 5.73 -6.28 2.61
N GLY A 63 4.65 -6.72 3.26
CA GLY A 63 4.53 -8.06 3.82
C GLY A 63 4.60 -9.16 2.75
N GLY A 64 3.98 -8.94 1.58
CA GLY A 64 4.07 -9.85 0.45
C GLY A 64 5.51 -10.02 -0.06
N PHE A 65 6.28 -8.94 -0.17
CA PHE A 65 7.69 -8.99 -0.56
C PHE A 65 8.58 -9.64 0.51
N ALA A 66 8.33 -9.33 1.79
CA ALA A 66 9.03 -9.97 2.90
C ALA A 66 8.78 -11.48 2.93
N LEU A 67 7.53 -11.92 2.74
CA LEU A 67 7.16 -13.33 2.65
C LEU A 67 7.81 -13.99 1.43
N ALA A 68 7.75 -13.36 0.25
CA ALA A 68 8.39 -13.88 -0.96
C ALA A 68 9.91 -14.07 -0.77
N THR A 69 10.57 -13.15 -0.06
CA THR A 69 12.00 -13.27 0.26
C THR A 69 12.25 -14.36 1.31
N GLY A 70 11.43 -14.43 2.36
CA GLY A 70 11.51 -15.46 3.38
C GLY A 70 11.31 -16.88 2.82
N VAL A 71 10.42 -17.07 1.84
CA VAL A 71 10.22 -18.35 1.15
C VAL A 71 11.44 -18.75 0.29
N LYS A 72 12.18 -17.77 -0.24
CA LYS A 72 13.43 -18.02 -0.96
C LYS A 72 14.56 -18.37 0.01
N GLU A 73 14.78 -17.57 1.05
CA GLU A 73 15.87 -17.77 2.02
C GLU A 73 15.70 -19.03 2.89
N SER A 74 14.46 -19.40 3.22
CA SER A 74 14.17 -20.63 3.96
C SER A 74 14.38 -21.91 3.14
N GLY A 75 14.66 -21.81 1.83
CA GLY A 75 14.77 -22.97 0.95
C GLY A 75 13.44 -23.67 0.64
N LEU A 76 12.32 -23.17 1.18
CA LEU A 76 10.98 -23.71 0.94
C LEU A 76 10.63 -23.69 -0.57
N SER A 77 11.07 -22.65 -1.29
CA SER A 77 10.89 -22.57 -2.74
C SER A 77 11.56 -23.71 -3.51
N ALA A 78 12.74 -24.18 -3.07
CA ALA A 78 13.46 -25.28 -3.69
C ALA A 78 12.76 -26.61 -3.43
N VAL A 79 12.31 -26.84 -2.18
CA VAL A 79 11.54 -28.03 -1.80
C VAL A 79 10.24 -28.12 -2.59
N ILE A 80 9.49 -27.02 -2.69
CA ILE A 80 8.27 -26.95 -3.50
C ILE A 80 8.58 -27.17 -4.99
N GLY A 81 9.69 -26.63 -5.50
CA GLY A 81 10.15 -26.85 -6.87
C GLY A 81 10.41 -28.31 -7.20
N ASP A 82 11.08 -29.05 -6.31
CA ASP A 82 11.34 -30.49 -6.47
C ASP A 82 10.05 -31.33 -6.39
N LEU A 83 9.14 -30.96 -5.49
CA LEU A 83 7.79 -31.55 -5.42
C LEU A 83 7.01 -31.32 -6.73
N LEU A 84 7.06 -30.11 -7.29
CA LEU A 84 6.44 -29.80 -8.58
C LEU A 84 7.11 -30.52 -9.75
N ALA A 85 8.43 -30.72 -9.71
CA ALA A 85 9.16 -31.47 -10.73
C ALA A 85 8.73 -32.95 -10.75
N HIS A 86 8.55 -33.57 -9.59
CA HIS A 86 8.01 -34.93 -9.47
C HIS A 86 6.53 -35.00 -9.91
N LEU A 87 5.75 -33.95 -9.68
CA LEU A 87 4.37 -33.84 -10.17
C LEU A 87 4.28 -33.52 -11.68
N GLY A 88 5.37 -33.05 -12.29
CA GLY A 88 5.44 -32.68 -13.71
C GLY A 88 5.39 -33.87 -14.68
N GLU A 89 5.53 -35.10 -14.17
CA GLU A 89 5.29 -36.33 -14.93
C GLU A 89 3.78 -36.59 -15.17
N LEU A 90 2.89 -35.82 -14.53
CA LEU A 90 1.44 -35.93 -14.70
C LEU A 90 0.94 -35.13 -15.92
N PRO A 91 -0.18 -35.55 -16.53
CA PRO A 91 -0.77 -34.85 -17.67
C PRO A 91 -1.18 -33.41 -17.30
N THR A 92 -0.78 -32.45 -18.15
CA THR A 92 -1.07 -31.01 -18.04
C THR A 92 -2.51 -30.62 -17.63
N PRO A 93 -3.59 -31.24 -18.13
CA PRO A 93 -4.95 -30.89 -17.70
C PRO A 93 -5.23 -31.17 -16.21
N LEU A 94 -4.56 -32.16 -15.62
CA LEU A 94 -4.76 -32.54 -14.22
C LEU A 94 -4.04 -31.57 -13.27
N LEU A 95 -2.85 -31.10 -13.65
CA LEU A 95 -2.14 -30.06 -12.90
C LEU A 95 -2.93 -28.74 -12.88
N GLN A 96 -3.54 -28.38 -14.03
CA GLN A 96 -4.35 -27.17 -14.15
C GLN A 96 -5.63 -27.25 -13.29
N SER A 97 -6.30 -28.39 -13.24
CA SER A 97 -7.51 -28.54 -12.40
C SER A 97 -7.18 -28.41 -10.90
N ILE A 98 -6.06 -28.97 -10.44
CA ILE A 98 -5.59 -28.82 -9.05
C ILE A 98 -5.36 -27.34 -8.71
N PHE A 99 -4.65 -26.60 -9.56
CA PHE A 99 -4.42 -25.16 -9.35
C PHE A 99 -5.72 -24.36 -9.27
N ILE A 100 -6.69 -24.67 -10.14
CA ILE A 100 -8.01 -24.03 -10.13
C ILE A 100 -8.74 -24.32 -8.81
N VAL A 101 -8.75 -25.58 -8.35
CA VAL A 101 -9.43 -25.96 -7.10
C VAL A 101 -8.78 -25.29 -5.88
N VAL A 102 -7.44 -25.27 -5.81
CA VAL A 102 -6.70 -24.63 -4.72
C VAL A 102 -6.95 -23.13 -4.70
N THR A 103 -6.79 -22.44 -5.83
CA THR A 103 -7.02 -20.99 -5.92
C THR A 103 -8.47 -20.64 -5.60
N MET A 104 -9.43 -21.40 -6.12
CA MET A 104 -10.86 -21.20 -5.83
C MET A 104 -11.19 -21.36 -4.35
N THR A 105 -10.61 -22.35 -3.67
CA THR A 105 -10.86 -22.59 -2.24
C THR A 105 -10.29 -21.45 -1.40
N VAL A 106 -9.06 -21.00 -1.69
CA VAL A 106 -8.43 -19.86 -1.01
C VAL A 106 -9.22 -18.57 -1.24
N THR A 107 -9.64 -18.29 -2.47
CA THR A 107 -10.45 -17.12 -2.80
C THR A 107 -11.81 -17.16 -2.12
N ASN A 108 -12.43 -18.33 -2.01
CA ASN A 108 -13.72 -18.50 -1.33
C ASN A 108 -13.60 -18.21 0.18
N ILE A 109 -12.56 -18.72 0.84
CA ILE A 109 -12.29 -18.43 2.25
C ILE A 109 -12.02 -16.92 2.44
N CYS A 110 -11.17 -16.33 1.60
CA CYS A 110 -10.85 -14.91 1.66
C CYS A 110 -12.09 -14.02 1.52
N SER A 111 -12.97 -14.32 0.56
CA SER A 111 -14.23 -13.59 0.37
C SER A 111 -15.12 -13.64 1.60
N ASN A 112 -15.24 -14.81 2.24
CA ASN A 112 -16.02 -14.95 3.46
C ASN A 112 -15.38 -14.20 4.64
N THR A 113 -14.06 -14.28 4.81
CA THR A 113 -13.32 -13.55 5.87
C THR A 113 -13.42 -12.03 5.71
N VAL A 114 -13.30 -11.51 4.48
CA VAL A 114 -13.48 -10.08 4.20
C VAL A 114 -14.92 -9.65 4.52
N THR A 115 -15.90 -10.45 4.11
CA THR A 115 -17.31 -10.20 4.37
C THR A 115 -17.59 -10.16 5.88
N ALA A 116 -17.14 -11.16 6.63
CA ALA A 116 -17.28 -11.21 8.09
C ALA A 116 -16.61 -10.02 8.78
N SER A 117 -15.43 -9.59 8.32
CA SER A 117 -14.70 -8.45 8.88
C SER A 117 -15.41 -7.11 8.66
N ILE A 118 -16.21 -6.99 7.58
CA ILE A 118 -17.05 -5.82 7.31
C ILE A 118 -18.34 -5.87 8.13
N PHE A 119 -18.95 -7.05 8.29
CA PHE A 119 -20.21 -7.20 9.03
C PHE A 119 -20.06 -7.17 10.56
N LEU A 120 -18.97 -7.70 11.11
CA LEU A 120 -18.68 -7.70 12.55
C LEU A 120 -18.81 -6.32 13.23
N PRO A 121 -18.20 -5.23 12.72
CA PRO A 121 -18.33 -3.92 13.36
C PRO A 121 -19.78 -3.40 13.33
N ILE A 122 -20.53 -3.65 12.26
CA ILE A 122 -21.92 -3.20 12.10
C ILE A 122 -22.83 -3.83 13.17
N VAL A 123 -22.67 -5.13 13.40
CA VAL A 123 -23.45 -5.86 14.42
C VAL A 123 -23.00 -5.48 15.83
N SER A 124 -21.71 -5.19 16.05
CA SER A 124 -21.20 -4.77 17.37
C SER A 124 -21.68 -3.39 17.82
N THR A 125 -22.12 -2.55 16.87
CA THR A 125 -22.63 -1.20 17.14
C THR A 125 -24.16 -1.15 17.32
N LEU A 126 -24.86 -2.27 17.10
CA LEU A 126 -26.28 -2.46 17.43
C LEU A 126 -26.43 -3.02 18.85
#